data_AF-A0A6B3H1J9-F1
#
_entry.id   AF-A0A6B3H1J9-F1
#
_cell.length_a   1.000
_cell.length_b   1.000
_cell.length_c   1.000
_cell.angle_alpha   90.00
_cell.angle_beta   90.00
_cell.angle_gamma   90.00
#
_symmetry.space_group_name_H-M   'P 1'
#
loop_
_entity.id
_entity.type
_entity.pdbx_description
1 polymer ?
#
loop_
_entity_poly.entity_id
_entity_poly.type
_entity_poly.pdbx_seq_one_letter_code
_entity_poly.pdbx_strand_id
1 'polypeptide(L)'
;AVRAPAHDRGRVHRLAMLSHIELLQGEPDRAAGTAAEMAERARGMESRRLRDRLREVRQQLAESGCADAVQTAHLIGGALRVPL
;
A
#
# COMPACT_ATOMS: atom_id res chain seq x y z
N ALA A 1 13.29 -1.77 24.66
CA ALA A 1 12.01 -1.05 24.50
C ALA A 1 11.46 -1.34 23.11
N VAL A 2 10.34 -2.05 23.02
CA VAL A 2 9.64 -2.36 21.76
C VAL A 2 9.13 -1.05 21.18
N ARG A 3 9.72 -0.54 20.08
CA ARG A 3 9.08 0.55 19.34
C ARG A 3 7.78 -0.01 18.77
N ALA A 4 6.67 0.57 19.20
CA ALA A 4 5.38 -0.09 19.23
C ALA A 4 4.79 -0.35 17.81
N PRO A 5 4.23 -1.55 17.56
CA PRO A 5 3.51 -1.89 16.33
C PRO A 5 2.39 -0.90 15.95
N ALA A 6 1.85 -0.18 16.94
CA ALA A 6 0.82 0.84 16.76
C ALA A 6 1.30 2.03 15.90
N HIS A 7 2.56 2.47 16.08
CA HIS A 7 3.11 3.58 15.30
C HIS A 7 3.38 3.19 13.85
N ASP A 8 3.83 1.96 13.62
CA ASP A 8 4.08 1.46 12.27
C ASP A 8 2.77 1.21 11.52
N ARG A 9 1.75 0.65 12.18
CA ARG A 9 0.39 0.54 11.62
C ARG A 9 -0.19 1.92 11.25
N GLY A 10 0.01 2.93 12.12
CA GLY A 10 -0.40 4.30 11.83
C GLY A 10 0.35 4.91 10.62
N ARG A 11 1.62 4.56 10.42
CA ARG A 11 2.41 4.97 9.25
C ARG A 11 1.91 4.30 7.97
N VAL A 12 1.65 3.00 7.98
CA VAL A 12 1.07 2.27 6.84
C VAL A 12 -0.30 2.87 6.48
N HIS A 13 -1.14 3.20 7.47
CA HIS A 13 -2.43 3.82 7.20
C HIS A 13 -2.32 5.19 6.51
N ARG A 14 -1.37 6.02 6.94
CA ARG A 14 -1.13 7.33 6.29
C ARG A 14 -0.62 7.19 4.86
N LEU A 15 0.29 6.25 4.60
CA LEU A 15 0.75 5.95 3.23
C LEU A 15 -0.40 5.48 2.34
N ALA A 16 -1.32 4.66 2.87
CA ALA A 16 -2.52 4.23 2.15
C ALA A 16 -3.47 5.38 1.78
N MET A 17 -3.56 6.40 2.64
CA MET A 17 -4.35 7.60 2.37
C MET A 17 -3.66 8.48 1.33
N LEU A 18 -2.34 8.66 1.44
CA LEU A 18 -1.55 9.46 0.50
C LEU A 18 -1.61 8.87 -0.92
N SER A 19 -1.37 7.56 -1.08
CA SER A 19 -1.44 6.89 -2.38
C SER A 19 -2.82 7.06 -3.04
N HIS A 20 -3.90 7.00 -2.26
CA HIS A 20 -5.25 7.25 -2.75
C HIS A 20 -5.45 8.70 -3.22
N ILE A 21 -4.95 9.69 -2.46
CA ILE A 21 -5.03 11.10 -2.84
C ILE A 21 -4.22 11.37 -4.12
N GLU A 22 -3.03 10.78 -4.26
CA GLU A 22 -2.19 10.89 -5.45
C GLU A 22 -2.90 10.34 -6.69
N LEU A 23 -3.62 9.22 -6.57
CA LEU A 23 -4.47 8.71 -7.67
C LEU A 23 -5.60 9.68 -8.04
N LEU A 24 -6.28 10.25 -7.05
CA LEU A 24 -7.34 11.26 -7.30
C LEU A 24 -6.79 12.53 -7.94
N GLN A 25 -5.51 12.86 -7.73
CA GLN A 25 -4.82 13.99 -8.34
C GLN A 25 -4.29 13.68 -9.75
N GLY A 26 -4.44 12.44 -10.24
CA GLY A 26 -3.90 12.04 -11.54
C GLY A 26 -2.38 11.85 -11.52
N GLU A 27 -1.80 11.53 -10.36
CA GLU A 27 -0.37 11.31 -10.14
C GLU A 27 -0.08 9.81 -9.88
N PRO A 28 -0.33 8.91 -10.86
CA PRO A 28 -0.26 7.46 -10.64
C PRO A 28 1.15 6.97 -10.31
N ASP A 29 2.20 7.61 -10.81
CA ASP A 29 3.59 7.21 -10.56
C ASP A 29 4.00 7.51 -9.11
N ARG A 30 3.55 8.65 -8.56
CA ARG A 30 3.73 8.97 -7.14
C ARG A 30 2.92 8.03 -6.26
N ALA A 31 1.65 7.79 -6.63
CA ALA A 31 0.79 6.84 -5.94
C ALA A 31 1.40 5.45 -5.88
N ALA A 32 2.03 5.01 -6.97
CA ALA A 32 2.73 3.75 -7.08
C ALA A 32 3.92 3.67 -6.10
N GLY A 33 4.78 4.69 -6.08
CA GLY A 33 5.90 4.78 -5.13
C GLY A 33 5.43 4.73 -3.66
N THR A 34 4.41 5.51 -3.32
CA THR A 34 3.81 5.52 -1.97
C THR A 34 3.22 4.16 -1.59
N ALA A 35 2.55 3.49 -2.53
CA ALA A 35 1.97 2.18 -2.29
C ALA A 35 3.03 1.07 -2.13
N ALA A 36 4.16 1.16 -2.84
CA ALA A 36 5.28 0.25 -2.65
C ALA A 36 5.91 0.41 -1.25
N GLU A 37 6.10 1.64 -0.79
CA GLU A 37 6.59 1.94 0.56
C GLU A 37 5.63 1.42 1.64
N MET A 38 4.33 1.57 1.41
CA MET A 38 3.28 1.00 2.27
C MET A 38 3.39 -0.53 2.34
N ALA A 39 3.52 -1.19 1.19
CA ALA A 39 3.56 -2.65 1.09
C ALA A 39 4.78 -3.23 1.80
N GLU A 40 5.96 -2.60 1.67
CA GLU A 40 7.17 -3.04 2.39
C GLU A 40 6.98 -2.95 3.90
N ARG A 41 6.43 -1.83 4.39
CA ARG A 41 6.20 -1.63 5.83
C ARG A 41 5.09 -2.49 6.40
N ALA A 42 4.14 -2.93 5.58
CA ALA A 42 3.07 -3.81 6.04
C ALA A 42 3.56 -5.25 6.29
N ARG A 43 4.71 -5.65 5.73
CA ARG A 43 5.23 -7.03 5.87
C ARG A 43 5.39 -7.41 7.34
N GLY A 44 4.88 -8.59 7.71
CA GLY A 44 4.92 -9.14 9.06
C GLY A 44 3.94 -8.50 10.05
N MET A 45 3.00 -7.66 9.59
CA MET A 45 1.97 -7.07 10.46
C MET A 45 0.67 -7.86 10.46
N GLU A 46 0.32 -8.50 11.58
CA GLU A 46 -0.99 -9.18 11.75
C GLU A 46 -2.14 -8.17 11.82
N SER A 47 -2.70 -7.86 10.65
CA SER A 47 -3.79 -6.89 10.52
C SER A 47 -4.66 -7.12 9.27
N ARG A 48 -5.88 -7.63 9.49
CA ARG A 48 -6.90 -7.78 8.43
C ARG A 48 -7.24 -6.45 7.76
N ARG A 49 -7.43 -5.38 8.55
CA ARG A 49 -7.74 -4.04 8.02
C ARG A 49 -6.65 -3.51 7.07
N LEU A 50 -5.37 -3.74 7.36
CA LEU A 50 -4.28 -3.34 6.45
C LEU A 50 -4.28 -4.17 5.16
N ARG A 51 -4.53 -5.47 5.29
CA ARG A 51 -4.68 -6.39 4.15
C ARG A 51 -5.81 -5.95 3.21
N ASP A 52 -6.96 -5.55 3.75
CA ASP A 52 -8.10 -5.05 2.95
C ASP A 52 -7.74 -3.74 2.24
N ARG A 53 -7.08 -2.82 2.94
CA ARG A 53 -6.67 -1.53 2.36
C ARG A 53 -5.61 -1.69 1.25
N LEU A 54 -4.66 -2.60 1.41
CA LEU A 54 -3.70 -2.96 0.37
C LEU A 54 -4.40 -3.49 -0.88
N ARG A 55 -5.46 -4.31 -0.72
CA ARG A 55 -6.26 -4.80 -1.86
C ARG A 55 -6.96 -3.66 -2.59
N GLU A 56 -7.52 -2.70 -1.85
CA GLU A 56 -8.20 -1.53 -2.41
C GLU A 56 -7.24 -0.64 -3.20
N VAL A 57 -6.07 -0.30 -2.64
CA VAL A 57 -5.04 0.51 -3.34
C VAL A 57 -4.56 -0.22 -4.60
N ARG A 58 -4.34 -1.54 -4.53
CA ARG A 58 -3.97 -2.35 -5.69
C ARG A 58 -5.02 -2.29 -6.80
N GLN A 59 -6.30 -2.33 -6.44
CA GLN A 59 -7.39 -2.26 -7.40
C GLN A 59 -7.46 -0.88 -8.07
N GLN A 60 -7.36 0.20 -7.29
CA GLN A 60 -7.36 1.56 -7.83
C GLN A 60 -6.16 1.83 -8.75
N LEU A 61 -4.98 1.30 -8.40
CA LEU A 61 -3.81 1.33 -9.27
C LEU A 61 -4.06 0.59 -10.59
N ALA A 62 -4.62 -0.61 -10.55
CA ALA A 62 -4.93 -1.37 -11.77
C ALA A 62 -5.96 -0.65 -12.66
N GLU A 63 -6.94 0.02 -12.07
CA GLU A 63 -7.98 0.79 -12.78
C GLU A 63 -7.42 2.09 -13.39
N SER A 64 -6.30 2.63 -12.88
CA SER A 64 -5.68 3.86 -13.42
C SER A 64 -5.03 3.69 -14.80
N GLY A 65 -4.76 2.46 -15.24
CA GLY A 65 -4.13 2.18 -16.55
C GLY A 65 -2.66 2.59 -16.67
N CYS A 66 -2.01 3.06 -15.60
CA CYS A 66 -0.59 3.42 -15.63
C CYS A 66 0.32 2.17 -15.62
N ALA A 67 1.40 2.20 -16.41
CA ALA A 67 2.37 1.10 -16.49
C ALA A 67 3.06 0.82 -15.14
N ASP A 68 3.44 1.86 -14.40
CA ASP A 68 4.06 1.75 -13.06
C ASP A 68 3.08 1.19 -12.01
N ALA A 69 1.78 1.39 -12.24
CA ALA A 69 0.72 0.86 -11.39
C ALA A 69 0.63 -0.67 -11.46
N VAL A 70 0.93 -1.27 -12.61
CA VAL A 70 0.98 -2.75 -12.77
C VAL A 70 2.12 -3.33 -11.96
N GLN A 71 3.34 -2.80 -12.07
CA GLN A 71 4.49 -3.29 -11.32
C GLN A 71 4.27 -3.17 -9.80
N THR A 72 3.65 -2.07 -9.37
CA THR A 72 3.32 -1.84 -7.96
C THR A 72 2.21 -2.76 -7.46
N ALA A 73 1.21 -3.05 -8.29
CA ALA A 73 0.18 -4.03 -7.97
C ALA A 73 0.76 -5.43 -7.71
N HIS A 74 1.83 -5.80 -8.42
CA HIS A 74 2.56 -7.04 -8.17
C HIS A 74 3.31 -7.02 -6.83
N LEU A 75 3.96 -5.91 -6.47
CA LEU A 75 4.63 -5.76 -5.15
C LEU A 75 3.63 -5.88 -3.99
N ILE A 76 2.47 -5.23 -4.11
CA ILE A 76 1.38 -5.36 -3.13
C ILE A 76 0.88 -6.81 -3.08
N GLY A 77 0.71 -7.46 -4.23
CA GLY A 77 0.35 -8.88 -4.32
C GLY A 77 1.34 -9.79 -3.58
N GLY A 78 2.64 -9.50 -3.66
CA GLY A 78 3.69 -10.19 -2.92
C GLY A 78 3.57 -10.01 -1.40
N ALA A 79 3.36 -8.78 -0.93
CA ALA A 79 3.17 -8.50 0.49
C ALA A 79 1.93 -9.22 1.07
N LEU A 80 0.87 -9.39 0.28
CA LEU A 80 -0.36 -10.08 0.68
C LEU A 80 -0.21 -11.62 0.78
N ARG A 81 0.83 -12.23 0.17
CA ARG A 81 1.10 -13.68 0.19
C ARG A 81 1.87 -14.14 1.42
N VAL A 82 2.56 -13.23 2.10
CA VAL A 82 3.19 -13.49 3.39
C VAL A 82 2.14 -13.26 4.49
N PRO A 83 2.20 -13.94 5.65
CA PRO A 83 1.41 -13.53 6.81
C PRO A 83 1.69 -12.04 7.12
N LEU A 84 0.73 -11.20 6.71
CA LEU A 84 0.36 -9.99 7.45
C LEU A 84 -0.33 -10.49 8.70
#